data_AF-A0A263NZL7-F1
#
_entry.id   AF-A0A263NZL7-F1
#
_cell.length_a   1.000
_cell.length_b   1.000
_cell.length_c   1.000
_cell.angle_alpha   90.00
_cell.angle_beta   90.00
_cell.angle_gamma   90.00
#
_symmetry.space_group_name_H-M   'P 1'
#
loop_
_entity.id
_entity.type
_entity.pdbx_description
1 polymer ?
#
loop_
_entity_poly.entity_id
_entity_poly.type
_entity_poly.pdbx_seq_one_letter_code
_entity_poly.pdbx_strand_id
1 'polypeptide(L)'
;MDIRLYRQDLSAFLNELQTLPEDQLRGSGTPALAELQALIKKHNITFTHGTQTLLPAQVEKLLAYFLPPTPNTTGGLYELQVKSGIESAKQLISQYADAKPGQPWPLKEFLAKAHFGLTGDRIDDDVRGIYEEVLLIQDDKRTGLRDDLKALTAELNIYSKIQSQINVKLAAEKEIEIEPGLNLFDRTLYGYPDDKSWQASSEYKLLTGLNTYSAGNPLSIKAFLKGAPKESGAMKDSDLLNKYEFKDENNPIANFATTVGDRSRPINDKVSEKTTLLNDVSSRYNSAIEALNRFVQKYDSMMRDILNAI
;
A
#
# COMPACT_ATOMS: atom_id res chain seq x y z
N MET A 1 -4.78 -23.18 -24.80
CA MET A 1 -4.55 -24.57 -24.34
C MET A 1 -4.92 -24.67 -22.87
N ASP A 2 -5.63 -25.73 -22.46
CA ASP A 2 -5.95 -25.99 -21.05
C ASP A 2 -4.72 -26.63 -20.37
N ILE A 3 -4.22 -26.03 -19.29
CA ILE A 3 -3.08 -26.56 -18.55
C ILE A 3 -3.37 -27.93 -17.90
N ARG A 4 -4.64 -28.33 -17.77
CA ARG A 4 -5.00 -29.66 -17.23
C ARG A 4 -4.78 -30.78 -18.25
N LEU A 5 -4.60 -30.45 -19.53
CA LEU A 5 -4.44 -31.43 -20.62
C LEU A 5 -3.18 -32.30 -20.43
N TYR A 6 -2.07 -31.78 -19.87
CA TYR A 6 -0.86 -32.58 -19.65
C TYR A 6 -1.08 -33.74 -18.66
N ARG A 7 -2.08 -33.65 -17.78
CA ARG A 7 -2.44 -34.70 -16.82
C ARG A 7 -3.26 -35.81 -17.47
N GLN A 8 -4.03 -35.48 -18.51
CA GLN A 8 -4.94 -36.38 -19.21
C GLN A 8 -4.24 -37.06 -20.40
N ASP A 9 -3.56 -36.27 -21.23
CA ASP A 9 -2.80 -36.73 -22.39
C ASP A 9 -1.57 -35.84 -22.61
N LEU A 10 -0.43 -36.29 -22.06
CA LEU A 10 0.84 -35.58 -22.17
C LEU A 10 1.36 -35.52 -23.62
N SER A 11 1.03 -36.50 -24.46
CA SER A 11 1.44 -36.50 -25.86
C SER A 11 0.67 -35.45 -26.66
N ALA A 12 -0.65 -35.38 -26.49
CA ALA A 12 -1.48 -34.35 -27.11
C ALA A 12 -1.07 -32.95 -26.64
N PHE A 13 -0.83 -32.77 -25.34
CA PHE A 13 -0.35 -31.52 -24.76
C PHE A 13 0.99 -31.08 -25.38
N LEU A 14 1.98 -31.97 -25.49
CA LEU A 14 3.28 -31.61 -26.07
C LEU A 14 3.15 -31.21 -27.54
N ASN A 15 2.29 -31.89 -28.30
CA ASN A 15 2.04 -31.55 -29.70
C ASN A 15 1.38 -30.18 -29.84
N GLU A 16 0.33 -29.90 -29.06
CA GLU A 16 -0.35 -28.60 -29.08
C GLU A 16 0.59 -27.47 -28.62
N LEU A 17 1.38 -27.70 -27.56
CA LEU A 17 2.39 -26.77 -27.07
C LEU A 17 3.38 -26.36 -28.17
N GLN A 18 3.78 -27.28 -29.06
CA GLN A 18 4.69 -26.93 -30.17
C GLN A 18 4.06 -25.96 -31.16
N THR A 19 2.73 -25.96 -31.31
CA THR A 19 2.02 -25.08 -32.25
C THR A 19 1.76 -23.68 -31.70
N LEU A 20 1.90 -23.47 -30.39
CA LEU A 20 1.60 -22.18 -29.77
C LEU A 20 2.60 -21.09 -30.19
N PRO A 21 2.12 -19.88 -30.51
CA PRO A 21 3.00 -18.73 -30.73
C PRO A 21 3.61 -18.22 -29.43
N GLU A 22 4.73 -17.50 -29.53
CA GLU A 22 5.59 -17.12 -28.40
C GLU A 22 4.91 -16.12 -27.44
N ASP A 23 3.98 -15.30 -27.95
CA ASP A 23 3.14 -14.37 -27.21
C ASP A 23 2.11 -15.07 -26.29
N GLN A 24 1.83 -16.35 -26.52
CA GLN A 24 0.99 -17.18 -25.65
C GLN A 24 1.79 -17.92 -24.57
N LEU A 25 3.11 -17.80 -24.56
CA LEU A 25 3.99 -18.40 -23.54
C LEU A 25 4.27 -17.37 -22.45
N ARG A 26 3.52 -17.46 -21.35
CA ARG A 26 3.49 -16.46 -20.26
C ARG A 26 4.87 -16.12 -19.68
N GLY A 27 5.77 -17.11 -19.64
CA GLY A 27 7.11 -16.99 -19.06
C GLY A 27 8.25 -16.68 -20.04
N SER A 28 7.98 -16.52 -21.35
CA SER A 28 9.00 -16.44 -22.41
C SER A 28 10.00 -15.28 -22.22
N GLY A 29 9.58 -14.18 -21.60
CA GLY A 29 10.42 -13.01 -21.30
C GLY A 29 10.92 -12.92 -19.86
N THR A 30 10.76 -13.95 -19.04
CA THR A 30 11.07 -13.88 -17.61
C THR A 30 12.53 -14.25 -17.31
N PRO A 31 13.21 -13.58 -16.36
CA PRO A 31 14.54 -14.01 -15.88
C PRO A 31 14.54 -15.46 -15.36
N ALA A 32 13.41 -15.88 -14.78
CA ALA A 32 13.21 -17.22 -14.24
C ALA A 32 13.40 -18.34 -15.28
N LEU A 33 12.98 -18.11 -16.53
CA LEU A 33 13.16 -19.07 -17.62
C LEU A 33 14.65 -19.33 -17.88
N ALA A 34 15.43 -18.26 -18.02
CA ALA A 34 16.87 -18.35 -18.27
C ALA A 34 17.60 -19.04 -17.09
N GLU A 35 17.21 -18.74 -15.86
CA GLU A 35 17.78 -19.36 -14.65
C GLU A 35 17.52 -20.87 -14.59
N LEU A 36 16.28 -21.30 -14.85
CA LEU A 36 15.92 -22.73 -14.86
C LEU A 36 16.61 -23.48 -15.99
N GLN A 37 16.69 -22.90 -17.19
CA GLN A 37 17.43 -23.47 -18.32
C GLN A 37 18.92 -23.63 -18.00
N ALA A 38 19.55 -22.60 -17.41
CA ALA A 38 20.93 -22.65 -17.01
C ALA A 38 21.18 -23.75 -15.98
N LEU A 39 20.26 -23.93 -15.02
CA LEU A 39 20.36 -24.98 -14.01
C LEU A 39 20.23 -26.39 -14.62
N ILE A 40 19.24 -26.61 -15.48
CA ILE A 40 19.04 -27.88 -16.20
C ILE A 40 20.29 -28.23 -17.01
N LYS A 41 20.86 -27.25 -17.73
CA LYS A 41 22.09 -27.44 -18.53
C LYS A 41 23.30 -27.73 -17.65
N LYS A 42 23.48 -27.00 -16.54
CA LYS A 42 24.57 -27.21 -15.57
C LYS A 42 24.57 -28.63 -15.01
N HIS A 43 23.39 -29.18 -14.73
CA HIS A 43 23.22 -30.53 -14.19
C HIS A 43 23.08 -31.62 -15.27
N ASN A 44 23.21 -31.27 -16.55
CA ASN A 44 23.06 -32.19 -17.70
C ASN A 44 21.76 -33.02 -17.65
N ILE A 45 20.66 -32.40 -17.24
CA ILE A 45 19.35 -33.05 -17.14
C ILE A 45 18.71 -33.12 -18.53
N THR A 46 18.22 -34.30 -18.89
CA THR A 46 17.41 -34.52 -20.09
C THR A 46 16.02 -34.98 -19.67
N PHE A 47 14.98 -34.61 -20.42
CA PHE A 47 13.60 -35.03 -20.13
C PHE A 47 13.13 -36.05 -21.15
N THR A 48 12.40 -37.07 -20.69
CA THR A 48 11.85 -38.11 -21.57
C THR A 48 10.35 -38.24 -21.43
N HIS A 49 9.69 -38.57 -22.55
CA HIS A 49 8.29 -38.98 -22.60
C HIS A 49 8.16 -40.21 -23.49
N GLY A 50 7.73 -41.33 -22.91
CA GLY A 50 7.83 -42.63 -23.58
C GLY A 50 9.28 -42.98 -23.92
N THR A 51 9.56 -43.30 -25.18
CA THR A 51 10.92 -43.61 -25.68
C THR A 51 11.65 -42.39 -26.24
N GLN A 52 11.03 -41.20 -26.23
CA GLN A 52 11.59 -39.99 -26.82
C GLN A 52 12.22 -39.08 -25.77
N THR A 53 13.39 -38.54 -26.11
CA THR A 53 14.03 -37.46 -25.34
C THR A 53 13.62 -36.12 -25.93
N LEU A 54 13.19 -35.19 -25.08
CA LEU A 54 12.81 -33.85 -25.50
C LEU A 54 14.04 -33.04 -25.92
N LEU A 55 13.89 -32.26 -26.99
CA LEU A 55 14.89 -31.31 -27.45
C LEU A 55 14.94 -30.08 -26.53
N PRO A 56 16.09 -29.38 -26.41
CA PRO A 56 16.21 -28.18 -25.57
C PRO A 56 15.15 -27.11 -25.85
N ALA A 57 14.82 -26.86 -27.12
CA ALA A 57 13.78 -25.91 -27.51
C ALA A 57 12.37 -26.32 -27.05
N GLN A 58 12.10 -27.63 -26.98
CA GLN A 58 10.81 -28.14 -26.46
C GLN A 58 10.73 -27.96 -24.94
N VAL A 59 11.84 -28.16 -24.23
CA VAL A 59 11.94 -27.93 -22.78
C VAL A 59 11.81 -26.44 -22.47
N GLU A 60 12.42 -25.57 -23.26
CA GLU A 60 12.25 -24.12 -23.14
C GLU A 60 10.79 -23.71 -23.26
N LYS A 61 10.12 -24.14 -24.35
CA LYS A 61 8.73 -23.84 -24.61
C LYS A 61 7.80 -24.36 -23.52
N LEU A 62 8.11 -25.54 -22.99
CA LEU A 62 7.44 -26.13 -21.85
C LEU A 62 7.58 -25.25 -20.60
N LEU A 63 8.80 -24.91 -20.19
CA LEU A 63 9.03 -24.07 -19.02
C LEU A 63 8.36 -22.70 -19.17
N ALA A 64 8.49 -22.08 -20.34
CA ALA A 64 7.86 -20.79 -20.65
C ALA A 64 6.32 -20.84 -20.60
N TYR A 65 5.71 -21.98 -20.93
CA TYR A 65 4.26 -22.16 -20.82
C TYR A 65 3.79 -22.27 -19.38
N PHE A 66 4.54 -22.99 -18.53
CA PHE A 66 4.15 -23.16 -17.13
C PHE A 66 4.43 -21.91 -16.30
N LEU A 67 5.59 -21.26 -16.50
CA LEU A 67 6.06 -20.12 -15.71
C LEU A 67 5.05 -18.96 -15.66
N PRO A 68 4.86 -18.33 -14.48
CA PRO A 68 4.03 -17.15 -14.36
C PRO A 68 4.70 -15.94 -15.04
N PRO A 69 3.91 -14.94 -15.50
CA PRO A 69 4.46 -13.69 -16.00
C PRO A 69 5.17 -12.92 -14.88
N THR A 70 6.10 -12.04 -15.28
CA THR A 70 6.81 -11.15 -14.34
C THR A 70 5.81 -10.35 -13.49
N PRO A 71 5.99 -10.27 -12.16
CA PRO A 71 5.20 -9.40 -11.30
C PRO A 71 5.21 -7.95 -11.78
N ASN A 72 4.02 -7.34 -11.91
CA ASN A 72 3.88 -5.93 -12.28
C ASN A 72 4.16 -4.97 -11.11
N THR A 73 4.17 -5.48 -9.88
CA THR A 73 4.39 -4.70 -8.65
C THR A 73 5.49 -5.35 -7.80
N THR A 74 6.44 -4.53 -7.34
CA THR A 74 7.54 -4.94 -6.46
C THR A 74 7.14 -4.85 -4.99
N GLY A 75 7.57 -5.82 -4.19
CA GLY A 75 7.25 -5.96 -2.76
C GLY A 75 5.90 -6.63 -2.46
N GLY A 76 5.15 -7.03 -3.49
CA GLY A 76 3.83 -7.66 -3.36
C GLY A 76 3.91 -9.15 -3.03
N LEU A 77 2.83 -9.69 -2.45
CA LEU A 77 2.70 -11.12 -2.15
C LEU A 77 2.87 -12.00 -3.40
N TYR A 78 2.37 -11.54 -4.55
CA TYR A 78 2.54 -12.23 -5.83
C TYR A 78 4.03 -12.38 -6.20
N GLU A 79 4.85 -11.35 -6.02
CA GLU A 79 6.29 -11.44 -6.26
C GLU A 79 6.97 -12.46 -5.35
N LEU A 80 6.61 -12.48 -4.06
CA LEU A 80 7.15 -13.44 -3.09
C LEU A 80 6.75 -14.89 -3.42
N GLN A 81 5.52 -15.11 -3.89
CA GLN A 81 5.03 -16.42 -4.31
C GLN A 81 5.73 -16.90 -5.57
N VAL A 82 5.86 -16.04 -6.59
CA VAL A 82 6.60 -16.36 -7.82
C VAL A 82 8.05 -16.70 -7.49
N LYS A 83 8.73 -15.90 -6.65
CA LYS A 83 10.09 -16.19 -6.19
C LYS A 83 10.18 -17.53 -5.45
N SER A 84 9.30 -17.79 -4.50
CA SER A 84 9.31 -19.04 -3.73
C SER A 84 9.00 -20.28 -4.58
N GLY A 85 8.07 -20.16 -5.53
CA GLY A 85 7.76 -21.21 -6.50
C GLY A 85 8.95 -21.54 -7.39
N ILE A 86 9.62 -20.51 -7.94
CA ILE A 86 10.83 -20.67 -8.74
C ILE A 86 11.96 -21.31 -7.92
N GLU A 87 12.21 -20.85 -6.70
CA GLU A 87 13.22 -21.44 -5.82
C GLU A 87 12.91 -22.90 -5.47
N SER A 88 11.63 -23.24 -5.26
CA SER A 88 11.21 -24.62 -5.06
C SER A 88 11.48 -25.48 -6.30
N ALA A 89 11.23 -24.95 -7.50
CA ALA A 89 11.53 -25.63 -8.76
C ALA A 89 13.05 -25.83 -8.96
N LYS A 90 13.87 -24.82 -8.64
CA LYS A 90 15.34 -24.94 -8.65
C LYS A 90 15.81 -26.02 -7.68
N GLN A 91 15.30 -26.01 -6.45
CA GLN A 91 15.65 -27.01 -5.45
C GLN A 91 15.28 -28.43 -5.90
N LEU A 92 14.08 -28.61 -6.48
CA LEU A 92 13.64 -29.88 -7.03
C LEU A 92 14.57 -30.38 -8.14
N ILE A 93 15.00 -29.48 -9.04
CA ILE A 93 15.94 -29.79 -10.12
C ILE A 93 17.29 -30.24 -9.57
N SER A 94 17.86 -29.49 -8.61
CA SER A 94 19.13 -29.85 -7.99
C SER A 94 19.05 -31.17 -7.21
N GLN A 95 17.98 -31.39 -6.43
CA GLN A 95 17.77 -32.65 -5.70
C GLN A 95 17.67 -33.86 -6.62
N TYR A 96 16.97 -33.73 -7.75
CA TYR A 96 16.92 -34.80 -8.74
C TYR A 96 18.30 -35.09 -9.32
N ALA A 97 19.05 -34.06 -9.69
CA ALA A 97 20.40 -34.22 -10.24
C ALA A 97 21.36 -34.90 -9.25
N ASP A 98 21.28 -34.55 -7.96
CA ASP A 98 22.12 -35.13 -6.91
C ASP A 98 21.74 -36.60 -6.66
N ALA A 99 20.44 -36.91 -6.63
CA ALA A 99 19.95 -38.25 -6.37
C ALA A 99 20.11 -39.20 -7.57
N LYS A 100 20.02 -38.69 -8.80
CA LYS A 100 20.11 -39.48 -10.05
C LYS A 100 21.03 -38.81 -11.08
N PRO A 101 22.35 -38.76 -10.84
CA PRO A 101 23.28 -38.06 -11.74
C PRO A 101 23.26 -38.63 -13.15
N GLY A 102 23.02 -37.77 -14.14
CA GLY A 102 23.06 -38.12 -15.57
C GLY A 102 21.91 -39.00 -16.06
N GLN A 103 20.92 -39.34 -15.22
CA GLN A 103 19.76 -40.09 -15.67
C GLN A 103 18.70 -39.17 -16.29
N PRO A 104 18.07 -39.57 -17.41
CA PRO A 104 16.93 -38.85 -17.97
C PRO A 104 15.78 -38.78 -16.95
N TRP A 105 15.15 -37.61 -16.83
CA TRP A 105 14.01 -37.39 -15.96
C TRP A 105 12.71 -37.63 -16.72
N PRO A 106 11.87 -38.60 -16.29
CA PRO A 106 10.54 -38.73 -16.84
C PRO A 106 9.75 -37.42 -16.71
N LEU A 107 9.34 -36.86 -17.85
CA LEU A 107 8.70 -35.55 -17.92
C LEU A 107 7.43 -35.49 -17.06
N LYS A 108 6.65 -36.57 -17.02
CA LYS A 108 5.45 -36.67 -16.20
C LYS A 108 5.76 -36.52 -14.71
N GLU A 109 6.87 -37.09 -14.24
CA GLU A 109 7.31 -36.97 -12.84
C GLU A 109 7.78 -35.55 -12.53
N PHE A 110 8.54 -34.95 -13.44
CA PHE A 110 8.96 -33.55 -13.33
C PHE A 110 7.73 -32.64 -13.25
N LEU A 111 6.81 -32.72 -14.21
CA LEU A 111 5.61 -31.87 -14.24
C LEU A 111 4.72 -32.11 -13.03
N ALA A 112 4.54 -33.35 -12.56
CA ALA A 112 3.75 -33.59 -11.34
C ALA A 112 4.31 -32.85 -10.11
N LYS A 113 5.64 -32.79 -9.98
CA LYS A 113 6.33 -32.17 -8.83
C LYS A 113 6.55 -30.67 -9.00
N ALA A 114 6.86 -30.25 -10.23
CA ALA A 114 7.22 -28.89 -10.57
C ALA A 114 6.00 -28.03 -10.92
N HIS A 115 4.87 -28.61 -11.36
CA HIS A 115 3.67 -27.86 -11.74
C HIS A 115 3.30 -26.82 -10.69
N PHE A 116 3.20 -27.20 -9.43
CA PHE A 116 2.85 -26.27 -8.36
C PHE A 116 3.89 -25.16 -8.14
N GLY A 117 5.18 -25.41 -8.33
CA GLY A 117 6.21 -24.36 -8.27
C GLY A 117 6.26 -23.48 -9.51
N LEU A 118 5.80 -24.01 -10.65
CA LEU A 118 5.89 -23.36 -11.95
C LEU A 118 4.58 -22.69 -12.38
N THR A 119 3.41 -23.03 -11.83
CA THR A 119 2.10 -22.45 -12.22
C THR A 119 1.51 -21.51 -11.19
N GLY A 120 0.72 -20.55 -11.67
CA GLY A 120 -0.14 -19.69 -10.85
C GLY A 120 -1.28 -20.41 -10.10
N ASP A 121 -1.60 -21.66 -10.46
CA ASP A 121 -2.67 -22.53 -9.92
C ASP A 121 -2.55 -22.89 -8.41
N ARG A 122 -1.64 -22.27 -7.66
CA ARG A 122 -1.49 -22.49 -6.20
C ARG A 122 -2.48 -21.72 -5.33
N ILE A 123 -3.04 -20.64 -5.88
CA ILE A 123 -4.14 -19.90 -5.27
C ILE A 123 -5.05 -19.66 -6.44
N ASP A 124 -6.25 -20.25 -6.46
CA ASP A 124 -7.24 -19.92 -7.48
C ASP A 124 -7.28 -18.40 -7.61
N ASP A 125 -7.05 -17.89 -8.83
CA ASP A 125 -6.96 -16.45 -9.12
C ASP A 125 -8.20 -15.69 -8.60
N ASP A 126 -9.32 -16.39 -8.42
CA ASP A 126 -10.57 -15.92 -7.84
C ASP A 126 -10.48 -15.65 -6.32
N VAL A 127 -9.82 -16.53 -5.55
CA VAL A 127 -9.61 -16.34 -4.10
C VAL A 127 -8.55 -15.26 -3.85
N ARG A 128 -7.51 -15.21 -4.70
CA ARG A 128 -6.51 -14.13 -4.70
C ARG A 128 -7.17 -12.78 -5.00
N GLY A 129 -8.00 -12.70 -6.03
CA GLY A 129 -8.72 -11.49 -6.40
C GLY A 129 -9.56 -10.93 -5.23
N ILE A 130 -10.31 -11.79 -4.54
CA ILE A 130 -11.14 -11.37 -3.40
C ILE A 130 -10.28 -10.87 -2.22
N TYR A 131 -9.17 -11.53 -1.89
CA TYR A 131 -8.31 -11.11 -0.78
C TYR A 131 -7.46 -9.87 -1.12
N GLU A 132 -6.97 -9.75 -2.35
CA GLU A 132 -6.29 -8.55 -2.84
C GLU A 132 -7.25 -7.37 -2.85
N GLU A 133 -8.49 -7.55 -3.32
CA GLU A 133 -9.54 -6.52 -3.27
C GLU A 133 -9.83 -6.08 -1.83
N VAL A 134 -9.97 -7.02 -0.89
CA VAL A 134 -10.17 -6.68 0.52
C VAL A 134 -8.99 -5.92 1.12
N LEU A 135 -7.75 -6.32 0.80
CA LEU A 135 -6.54 -5.63 1.27
C LEU A 135 -6.41 -4.23 0.65
N LEU A 136 -6.68 -4.09 -0.66
CA LEU A 136 -6.68 -2.81 -1.36
C LEU A 136 -7.73 -1.86 -0.76
N ILE A 137 -8.98 -2.33 -0.58
CA ILE A 137 -10.05 -1.53 0.04
C ILE A 137 -9.67 -1.09 1.45
N GLN A 138 -9.04 -1.95 2.24
CA GLN A 138 -8.60 -1.60 3.60
C GLN A 138 -7.41 -0.64 3.61
N ASP A 139 -6.46 -0.79 2.68
CA ASP A 139 -5.32 0.11 2.54
C ASP A 139 -5.75 1.51 2.07
N ASP A 140 -6.67 1.59 1.11
CA ASP A 140 -7.25 2.84 0.65
C ASP A 140 -7.99 3.56 1.78
N LYS A 141 -8.80 2.82 2.56
CA LYS A 141 -9.47 3.36 3.76
C LYS A 141 -8.47 3.84 4.80
N ARG A 142 -7.39 3.09 5.04
CA ARG A 142 -6.32 3.46 5.98
C ARG A 142 -5.61 4.72 5.53
N THR A 143 -5.27 4.82 4.25
CA THR A 143 -4.59 5.98 3.66
C THR A 143 -5.48 7.21 3.72
N GLY A 144 -6.77 7.08 3.35
CA GLY A 144 -7.75 8.16 3.49
C GLY A 144 -7.91 8.64 4.93
N LEU A 145 -8.08 7.73 5.89
CA LEU A 145 -8.16 8.08 7.31
C LEU A 145 -6.89 8.78 7.83
N ARG A 146 -5.72 8.37 7.36
CA ARG A 146 -4.44 8.99 7.74
C ARG A 146 -4.34 10.41 7.18
N ASP A 147 -4.75 10.63 5.95
CA ASP A 147 -4.70 11.94 5.32
C ASP A 147 -5.75 12.90 5.93
N ASP A 148 -6.94 12.41 6.25
CA ASP A 148 -7.95 13.16 7.02
C ASP A 148 -7.43 13.56 8.41
N LEU A 149 -6.77 12.63 9.11
CA LEU A 149 -6.22 12.87 10.43
C LEU A 149 -5.14 13.96 10.38
N LYS A 150 -4.27 13.94 9.36
CA LYS A 150 -3.27 14.99 9.15
C LYS A 150 -3.91 16.36 8.93
N ALA A 151 -4.95 16.43 8.11
CA ALA A 151 -5.67 17.68 7.84
C ALA A 151 -6.34 18.23 9.11
N LEU A 152 -7.07 17.39 9.85
CA LEU A 152 -7.73 17.76 11.10
C LEU A 152 -6.71 18.19 12.18
N THR A 153 -5.59 17.49 12.29
CA THR A 153 -4.52 17.81 13.24
C THR A 153 -3.86 19.15 12.90
N ALA A 154 -3.63 19.44 11.62
CA ALA A 154 -3.11 20.73 11.19
C ALA A 154 -4.06 21.88 11.55
N GLU A 155 -5.37 21.71 11.30
CA GLU A 155 -6.37 22.70 11.69
C GLU A 155 -6.39 22.92 13.22
N LEU A 156 -6.36 21.84 14.00
CA LEU A 156 -6.31 21.91 15.47
C LEU A 156 -5.02 22.56 15.99
N ASN A 157 -3.88 22.32 15.35
CA ASN A 157 -2.61 22.97 15.68
C ASN A 157 -2.72 24.49 15.47
N ILE A 158 -3.29 24.95 14.36
CA ILE A 158 -3.52 26.38 14.09
C ILE A 158 -4.46 26.98 15.16
N TYR A 159 -5.58 26.33 15.47
CA TYR A 159 -6.48 26.74 16.55
C TYR A 159 -5.76 26.83 17.90
N SER A 160 -4.83 25.91 18.18
CA SER A 160 -4.02 25.93 19.40
C SER A 160 -3.07 27.14 19.46
N LYS A 161 -2.50 27.56 18.33
CA LYS A 161 -1.68 28.80 18.25
C LYS A 161 -2.54 30.05 18.50
N ILE A 162 -3.75 30.08 17.92
CA ILE A 162 -4.72 31.16 18.16
C ILE A 162 -5.09 31.23 19.64
N GLN A 163 -5.46 30.09 20.25
CA GLN A 163 -5.83 30.03 21.66
C GLN A 163 -4.70 30.44 22.58
N SER A 164 -3.47 30.01 22.29
CA SER A 164 -2.27 30.42 23.04
C SER A 164 -2.08 31.93 23.00
N GLN A 165 -2.21 32.55 21.81
CA GLN A 165 -2.10 34.00 21.67
C GLN A 165 -3.19 34.75 22.43
N ILE A 166 -4.43 34.25 22.41
CA ILE A 166 -5.55 34.81 23.19
C ILE A 166 -5.22 34.75 24.69
N ASN A 167 -4.77 33.60 25.18
CA ASN A 167 -4.44 33.40 26.59
C ASN A 167 -3.28 34.30 27.05
N VAL A 168 -2.25 34.49 26.22
CA VAL A 168 -1.14 35.41 26.51
C VAL A 168 -1.64 36.84 26.66
N LYS A 169 -2.53 37.29 25.78
CA LYS A 169 -3.10 38.65 25.83
C LYS A 169 -4.04 38.84 27.02
N LEU A 170 -4.86 37.83 27.30
CA LEU A 170 -5.75 37.82 28.46
C LEU A 170 -4.97 37.89 29.78
N ALA A 171 -3.92 37.08 29.93
CA ALA A 171 -3.06 37.06 31.12
C ALA A 171 -2.23 38.36 31.28
N ALA A 172 -1.91 39.02 30.17
CA ALA A 172 -1.22 40.31 30.19
C ALA A 172 -2.17 41.49 30.34
N GLU A 173 -3.49 41.26 30.46
CA GLU A 173 -4.54 42.28 30.54
C GLU A 173 -4.46 43.28 29.38
N LYS A 174 -4.13 42.79 28.18
CA LYS A 174 -3.90 43.60 26.97
C LYS A 174 -4.88 43.26 25.88
N GLU A 175 -5.18 44.26 25.03
CA GLU A 175 -5.97 44.03 23.83
C GLU A 175 -5.30 43.02 22.88
N ILE A 176 -6.14 42.29 22.16
CA ILE A 176 -5.72 41.41 21.07
C ILE A 176 -6.21 41.97 19.75
N GLU A 177 -5.27 42.23 18.84
CA GLU A 177 -5.55 42.48 17.43
C GLU A 177 -5.53 41.15 16.69
N ILE A 178 -6.64 40.84 15.99
CA ILE A 178 -6.76 39.65 15.15
C ILE A 178 -6.68 39.97 13.65
N GLU A 179 -6.63 41.26 13.30
CA GLU A 179 -6.39 41.80 11.95
C GLU A 179 -5.68 43.17 12.09
N PRO A 180 -4.42 43.35 11.63
CA PRO A 180 -3.58 42.35 10.96
C PRO A 180 -3.04 41.27 11.93
N GLY A 181 -2.84 41.61 13.20
CA GLY A 181 -2.58 40.66 14.29
C GLY A 181 -1.41 39.68 14.07
N LEU A 182 -1.51 38.50 14.68
CA LEU A 182 -0.57 37.40 14.49
C LEU A 182 -0.64 36.87 13.05
N ASN A 183 0.51 36.75 12.38
CA ASN A 183 0.61 36.10 11.07
C ASN A 183 0.65 34.58 11.20
N LEU A 184 -0.47 33.91 10.98
CA LEU A 184 -0.58 32.45 11.00
C LEU A 184 0.18 31.77 9.84
N PHE A 185 0.63 32.50 8.82
CA PHE A 185 1.46 31.94 7.75
C PHE A 185 2.96 31.87 8.11
N ASP A 186 3.34 32.29 9.31
CA ASP A 186 4.72 32.21 9.78
C ASP A 186 5.08 30.78 10.20
N ARG A 187 5.99 30.15 9.44
CA ARG A 187 6.48 28.79 9.68
C ARG A 187 7.08 28.58 11.07
N THR A 188 7.62 29.62 11.68
CA THR A 188 8.25 29.55 13.01
C THR A 188 7.24 29.27 14.11
N LEU A 189 5.96 29.64 13.93
CA LEU A 189 4.88 29.33 14.88
C LEU A 189 4.65 27.83 15.06
N TYR A 190 4.97 27.06 14.02
CA TYR A 190 4.78 25.62 13.97
C TYR A 190 6.11 24.85 14.13
N GLY A 191 7.23 25.56 14.28
CA GLY A 191 8.55 24.95 14.51
C GLY A 191 9.23 24.40 13.26
N TYR A 192 8.83 24.81 12.06
CA TYR A 192 9.49 24.36 10.83
C TYR A 192 10.80 25.13 10.59
N PRO A 193 11.95 24.43 10.44
CA PRO A 193 13.26 25.06 10.34
C PRO A 193 13.54 25.66 8.96
N ASP A 194 12.86 25.21 7.91
CA ASP A 194 13.10 25.60 6.52
C ASP A 194 11.81 25.64 5.69
N ASP A 195 11.87 26.29 4.53
CA ASP A 195 10.69 26.48 3.67
C ASP A 195 10.25 25.18 2.98
N LYS A 196 11.16 24.22 2.76
CA LYS A 196 10.82 22.95 2.12
C LYS A 196 9.99 22.08 3.07
N SER A 197 10.37 21.98 4.34
CA SER A 197 9.58 21.28 5.36
C SER A 197 8.25 21.99 5.64
N TRP A 198 8.22 23.31 5.59
CA TRP A 198 6.99 24.10 5.70
C TRP A 198 6.03 23.83 4.54
N GLN A 199 6.48 23.92 3.29
CA GLN A 199 5.63 23.72 2.11
C GLN A 199 5.08 22.29 1.98
N ALA A 200 5.78 21.31 2.56
CA ALA A 200 5.32 19.92 2.63
C ALA A 200 4.32 19.65 3.78
N SER A 201 4.10 20.62 4.67
CA SER A 201 3.24 20.46 5.85
C SER A 201 1.75 20.52 5.51
N SER A 202 0.93 19.93 6.39
CA SER A 202 -0.53 19.97 6.27
C SER A 202 -1.08 21.35 6.65
N GLU A 203 -0.40 22.06 7.54
CA GLU A 203 -0.67 23.45 7.92
C GLU A 203 -0.52 24.37 6.70
N TYR A 204 0.61 24.29 5.97
CA TYR A 204 0.79 25.08 4.75
C TYR A 204 -0.31 24.80 3.72
N LYS A 205 -0.61 23.51 3.48
CA LYS A 205 -1.66 23.10 2.54
C LYS A 205 -3.03 23.65 2.94
N LEU A 206 -3.36 23.63 4.23
CA LEU A 206 -4.62 24.18 4.73
C LEU A 206 -4.66 25.71 4.57
N LEU A 207 -3.62 26.41 5.02
CA LEU A 207 -3.59 27.87 4.99
C LEU A 207 -3.61 28.42 3.57
N THR A 208 -2.85 27.84 2.65
CA THR A 208 -2.83 28.25 1.23
C THR A 208 -4.11 27.89 0.49
N GLY A 209 -4.87 26.90 0.97
CA GLY A 209 -6.14 26.49 0.39
C GLY A 209 -7.32 27.40 0.74
N LEU A 210 -7.17 28.30 1.71
CA LEU A 210 -8.25 29.20 2.11
C LEU A 210 -8.51 30.27 1.04
N ASN A 211 -9.77 30.60 0.81
CA ASN A 211 -10.20 31.71 -0.05
C ASN A 211 -9.76 33.10 0.45
N THR A 212 -9.33 33.20 1.71
CA THR A 212 -8.77 34.42 2.32
C THR A 212 -7.24 34.50 2.20
N TYR A 213 -6.60 33.45 1.69
CA TYR A 213 -5.17 33.46 1.44
C TYR A 213 -4.82 34.28 0.21
N SER A 214 -3.74 35.05 0.31
CA SER A 214 -3.13 35.75 -0.81
C SER A 214 -1.61 35.62 -0.69
N ALA A 215 -0.97 35.17 -1.77
CA ALA A 215 0.49 35.06 -1.80
C ALA A 215 1.15 36.41 -1.50
N GLY A 216 2.18 36.40 -0.66
CA GLY A 216 2.91 37.60 -0.25
C GLY A 216 2.24 38.43 0.85
N ASN A 217 1.02 38.10 1.27
CA ASN A 217 0.32 38.79 2.35
C ASN A 217 0.29 37.94 3.64
N PRO A 218 0.44 38.55 4.83
CA PRO A 218 0.21 37.86 6.10
C PRO A 218 -1.20 37.29 6.17
N LEU A 219 -1.33 36.09 6.76
CA LEU A 219 -2.63 35.50 7.04
C LEU A 219 -2.98 35.74 8.52
N SER A 220 -3.88 36.68 8.78
CA SER A 220 -4.30 37.03 10.13
C SER A 220 -5.18 35.95 10.77
N ILE A 221 -5.42 36.07 12.08
CA ILE A 221 -6.40 35.24 12.80
C ILE A 221 -7.80 35.44 12.21
N LYS A 222 -8.21 36.68 11.93
CA LYS A 222 -9.53 36.97 11.35
C LYS A 222 -9.68 36.34 9.95
N ALA A 223 -8.65 36.43 9.11
CA ALA A 223 -8.62 35.83 7.79
C ALA A 223 -8.75 34.30 7.86
N PHE A 224 -8.07 33.65 8.80
CA PHE A 224 -8.23 32.21 9.02
C PHE A 224 -9.65 31.84 9.49
N LEU A 225 -10.19 32.53 10.51
CA LEU A 225 -11.49 32.19 11.10
C LEU A 225 -12.65 32.34 10.10
N LYS A 226 -12.59 33.33 9.20
CA LYS A 226 -13.60 33.50 8.14
C LYS A 226 -13.29 32.74 6.84
N GLY A 227 -12.07 32.21 6.71
CA GLY A 227 -11.63 31.50 5.52
C GLY A 227 -12.36 30.16 5.31
N ALA A 228 -12.49 29.76 4.05
CA ALA A 228 -13.00 28.46 3.63
C ALA A 228 -12.20 27.94 2.43
N PRO A 229 -12.10 26.61 2.22
CA PRO A 229 -12.69 25.53 3.01
C PRO A 229 -11.84 25.14 4.23
N LYS A 230 -12.50 24.80 5.34
CA LYS A 230 -11.90 24.16 6.53
C LYS A 230 -12.98 23.42 7.32
N GLU A 231 -12.61 22.44 8.13
CA GLU A 231 -13.56 21.52 8.79
C GLU A 231 -14.43 22.20 9.85
N SER A 232 -13.90 23.20 10.55
CA SER A 232 -14.65 24.04 11.50
C SER A 232 -15.67 25.00 10.85
N GLY A 233 -15.63 25.11 9.52
CA GLY A 233 -16.42 26.06 8.74
C GLY A 233 -15.94 27.52 8.89
N ALA A 234 -16.45 28.38 8.02
CA ALA A 234 -16.19 29.81 8.08
C ALA A 234 -17.08 30.49 9.12
N MET A 235 -16.50 31.37 9.94
CA MET A 235 -17.25 32.36 10.72
C MET A 235 -17.70 33.50 9.81
N LYS A 236 -18.83 34.15 10.14
CA LYS A 236 -19.25 35.36 9.43
C LYS A 236 -18.34 36.52 9.81
N ASP A 237 -18.00 37.35 8.84
CA ASP A 237 -17.16 38.54 9.08
C ASP A 237 -17.83 39.53 10.05
N SER A 238 -19.17 39.60 10.07
CA SER A 238 -19.98 40.40 11.00
C SER A 238 -19.80 40.02 12.47
N ASP A 239 -19.42 38.76 12.71
CA ASP A 239 -19.31 38.21 14.06
C ASP A 239 -17.87 38.36 14.61
N LEU A 240 -16.96 38.95 13.81
CA LEU A 240 -15.55 39.10 14.12
C LEU A 240 -15.11 40.57 14.08
N LEU A 241 -14.67 41.09 15.23
CA LEU A 241 -14.00 42.39 15.30
C LEU A 241 -12.54 42.27 14.83
N ASN A 242 -11.94 43.38 14.40
CA ASN A 242 -10.50 43.40 14.08
C ASN A 242 -9.63 43.35 15.36
N LYS A 243 -10.18 43.84 16.48
CA LYS A 243 -9.53 43.82 17.78
C LYS A 243 -10.54 43.62 18.91
N TYR A 244 -10.08 43.04 20.02
CA TYR A 244 -10.86 42.84 21.23
C TYR A 244 -10.11 43.46 22.42
N GLU A 245 -10.76 44.42 23.07
CA GLU A 245 -10.20 45.12 24.23
C GLU A 245 -10.36 44.30 25.50
N PHE A 246 -9.39 44.40 26.40
CA PHE A 246 -9.51 43.82 27.73
C PHE A 246 -10.48 44.63 28.58
N LYS A 247 -11.37 43.93 29.31
CA LYS A 247 -12.28 44.53 30.29
C LYS A 247 -12.38 43.62 31.51
N ASP A 248 -12.46 44.20 32.70
CA ASP A 248 -12.61 43.45 33.95
C ASP A 248 -13.93 42.68 34.00
N GLU A 249 -15.00 43.32 33.53
CA GLU A 249 -16.34 42.72 33.43
C GLU A 249 -16.73 42.46 31.97
N ASN A 250 -17.38 41.33 31.72
CA ASN A 250 -17.81 40.88 30.40
C ASN A 250 -16.70 41.00 29.34
N ASN A 251 -15.54 40.44 29.66
CA ASN A 251 -14.31 40.59 28.88
C ASN A 251 -14.49 40.09 27.43
N PRO A 252 -14.43 40.98 26.43
CA PRO A 252 -14.54 40.60 25.02
C PRO A 252 -13.52 39.56 24.57
N ILE A 253 -12.31 39.57 25.15
CA ILE A 253 -11.25 38.59 24.86
C ILE A 253 -11.65 37.20 25.37
N ALA A 254 -12.24 37.12 26.57
CA ALA A 254 -12.72 35.85 27.11
C ALA A 254 -13.89 35.29 26.30
N ASN A 255 -14.85 36.15 25.90
CA ASN A 255 -15.95 35.75 25.02
C ASN A 255 -15.45 35.26 23.64
N PHE A 256 -14.43 35.94 23.09
CA PHE A 256 -13.76 35.51 21.86
C PHE A 256 -13.03 34.17 22.05
N ALA A 257 -12.34 33.97 23.19
CA ALA A 257 -11.69 32.70 23.53
C ALA A 257 -12.69 31.54 23.54
N THR A 258 -13.86 31.73 24.17
CA THR A 258 -14.95 30.74 24.16
C THR A 258 -15.41 30.44 22.74
N THR A 259 -15.62 31.47 21.91
CA THR A 259 -16.05 31.31 20.51
C THR A 259 -15.03 30.53 19.67
N VAL A 260 -13.74 30.79 19.87
CA VAL A 260 -12.65 30.05 19.20
C VAL A 260 -12.59 28.60 19.69
N GLY A 261 -12.73 28.37 21.00
CA GLY A 261 -12.80 27.04 21.59
C GLY A 261 -13.99 26.21 21.10
N ASP A 262 -15.16 26.83 20.95
CA ASP A 262 -16.36 26.16 20.44
C ASP A 262 -16.20 25.68 18.99
N ARG A 263 -15.31 26.29 18.20
CA ARG A 263 -14.96 25.81 16.85
C ARG A 263 -13.94 24.69 16.84
N SER A 264 -13.02 24.66 17.80
CA SER A 264 -11.97 23.64 17.85
C SER A 264 -12.42 22.33 18.50
N ARG A 265 -13.40 22.38 19.43
CA ARG A 265 -13.92 21.17 20.11
C ARG A 265 -14.42 20.09 19.12
N PRO A 266 -15.29 20.38 18.14
CA PRO A 266 -15.75 19.36 17.19
C PRO A 266 -14.62 18.75 16.36
N ILE A 267 -13.56 19.51 16.08
CA ILE A 267 -12.37 19.01 15.36
C ILE A 267 -11.63 18.01 16.25
N ASN A 268 -11.45 18.33 17.53
CA ASN A 268 -10.80 17.44 18.48
C ASN A 268 -11.57 16.12 18.65
N ASP A 269 -12.91 16.19 18.72
CA ASP A 269 -13.77 15.00 18.75
C ASP A 269 -13.60 14.16 17.48
N LYS A 270 -13.60 14.79 16.30
CA LYS A 270 -13.33 14.13 15.02
C LYS A 270 -11.93 13.50 14.95
N VAL A 271 -10.90 14.15 15.49
CA VAL A 271 -9.52 13.60 15.58
C VAL A 271 -9.52 12.33 16.42
N SER A 272 -10.18 12.34 17.57
CA SER A 272 -10.32 11.18 18.45
C SER A 272 -11.07 10.02 17.76
N GLU A 273 -12.18 10.33 17.09
CA GLU A 273 -12.95 9.36 16.31
C GLU A 273 -12.12 8.75 15.17
N LYS A 274 -11.52 9.60 14.32
CA LYS A 274 -10.68 9.16 13.19
C LYS A 274 -9.47 8.35 13.64
N THR A 275 -8.87 8.67 14.79
CA THR A 275 -7.76 7.90 15.37
C THR A 275 -8.22 6.51 15.78
N THR A 276 -9.37 6.41 16.45
CA THR A 276 -9.98 5.13 16.81
C THR A 276 -10.27 4.28 15.57
N LEU A 277 -10.87 4.88 14.55
CA LEU A 277 -11.15 4.21 13.27
C LEU A 277 -9.88 3.76 12.54
N LEU A 278 -8.85 4.60 12.52
CA LEU A 278 -7.57 4.26 11.91
C LEU A 278 -6.91 3.06 12.60
N ASN A 279 -6.97 3.00 13.92
CA ASN A 279 -6.44 1.88 14.71
C ASN A 279 -7.22 0.58 14.42
N ASP A 280 -8.55 0.63 14.38
CA ASP A 280 -9.38 -0.53 14.03
C ASP A 280 -9.12 -1.03 12.60
N VAL A 281 -9.10 -0.13 11.61
CA VAL A 281 -8.79 -0.49 10.20
C VAL A 281 -7.37 -1.06 10.08
N SER A 282 -6.38 -0.47 10.77
CA SER A 282 -5.01 -0.98 10.76
C SER A 282 -4.89 -2.36 11.41
N SER A 283 -5.63 -2.60 12.50
CA SER A 283 -5.70 -3.91 13.15
C SER A 283 -6.29 -4.95 12.20
N ARG A 284 -7.43 -4.66 11.56
CA ARG A 284 -8.08 -5.57 10.60
C ARG A 284 -7.19 -5.87 9.40
N TYR A 285 -6.50 -4.87 8.87
CA TYR A 285 -5.53 -5.03 7.79
C TYR A 285 -4.41 -6.00 8.17
N ASN A 286 -3.82 -5.81 9.36
CA ASN A 286 -2.78 -6.71 9.86
C ASN A 286 -3.30 -8.14 10.09
N SER A 287 -4.51 -8.29 10.64
CA SER A 287 -5.14 -9.60 10.82
C SER A 287 -5.44 -10.28 9.48
N ALA A 288 -5.87 -9.54 8.46
CA ALA A 288 -6.09 -10.08 7.11
C ALA A 288 -4.78 -10.57 6.47
N ILE A 289 -3.69 -9.82 6.62
CA ILE A 289 -2.35 -10.25 6.19
C ILE A 289 -1.92 -11.52 6.93
N GLU A 290 -2.13 -11.59 8.25
CA GLU A 290 -1.75 -12.76 9.02
C GLU A 290 -2.55 -14.01 8.61
N ALA A 291 -3.86 -13.86 8.42
CA ALA A 291 -4.72 -14.94 7.95
C ALA A 291 -4.29 -15.44 6.56
N LEU A 292 -3.92 -14.53 5.65
CA LEU A 292 -3.41 -14.86 4.32
C LEU A 292 -2.08 -15.61 4.39
N ASN A 293 -1.15 -15.16 5.23
CA ASN A 293 0.12 -15.85 5.46
C ASN A 293 -0.08 -17.26 6.00
N ARG A 294 -0.99 -17.44 6.98
CA ARG A 294 -1.34 -18.76 7.53
C ARG A 294 -1.99 -19.67 6.48
N PHE A 295 -2.85 -19.12 5.62
CA PHE A 295 -3.46 -19.85 4.52
C PHE A 295 -2.41 -20.37 3.53
N VAL A 296 -1.49 -19.51 3.09
CA VAL A 296 -0.39 -19.88 2.18
C VAL A 296 0.48 -20.97 2.81
N GLN A 297 0.88 -20.83 4.07
CA GLN A 297 1.69 -21.83 4.77
C GLN A 297 0.99 -23.19 4.87
N LYS A 298 -0.32 -23.19 5.16
CA LYS A 298 -1.11 -24.42 5.26
C LYS A 298 -1.29 -25.09 3.91
N TYR A 299 -1.50 -24.30 2.86
CA TYR A 299 -1.56 -24.77 1.49
C TYR A 299 -0.24 -25.41 1.06
N ASP A 300 0.90 -24.74 1.30
CA ASP A 300 2.24 -25.27 1.00
C ASP A 300 2.52 -26.58 1.75
N SER A 301 2.12 -26.67 3.02
CA SER A 301 2.24 -27.89 3.81
C SER A 301 1.40 -29.03 3.22
N MET A 302 0.12 -28.79 2.94
CA MET A 302 -0.76 -29.80 2.34
C MET A 302 -0.24 -30.27 0.98
N MET A 303 0.29 -29.36 0.17
CA MET A 303 0.85 -29.71 -1.12
C MET A 303 2.13 -30.54 -1.01
N ARG A 304 3.01 -30.24 -0.04
CA ARG A 304 4.17 -31.09 0.25
C ARG A 304 3.76 -32.48 0.72
N ASP A 305 2.75 -32.57 1.58
CA ASP A 305 2.27 -33.85 2.09
C ASP A 305 1.67 -34.71 0.98
N ILE A 306 0.89 -34.11 0.07
CA ILE A 306 0.37 -34.79 -1.13
C ILE A 306 1.51 -35.26 -2.04
N LEU A 307 2.53 -34.43 -2.26
CA LEU A 307 3.67 -34.76 -3.13
C LEU A 307 4.59 -35.84 -2.54
N ASN A 308 4.66 -35.96 -1.20
CA ASN A 308 5.42 -37.00 -0.52
C ASN A 308 4.65 -38.33 -0.42
N ALA A 309 3.32 -38.29 -0.56
CA ALA A 309 2.45 -39.46 -0.49
C ALA A 309 2.29 -40.22 -1.82
N ILE A 310 2.88 -39.72 -2.92
CA ILE A 310 2.83 -40.29 -4.29
C ILE A 310 4.23 -40.67 -4.73
#